data_AF-A0A1F9AYF5-F1
#
_entry.id   AF-A0A1F9AYF5-F1
#
_cell.length_a   1.000
_cell.length_b   1.000
_cell.length_c   1.000
_cell.angle_alpha   90.00
_cell.angle_beta   90.00
_cell.angle_gamma   90.00
#
_symmetry.space_group_name_H-M   'P 1'
#
loop_
_entity.id
_entity.type
_entity.pdbx_description
1 polymer ?
#
loop_
_entity_poly.entity_id
_entity_poly.type
_entity_poly.pdbx_seq_one_letter_code
_entity_poly.pdbx_strand_id
1 'polypeptide(L)'
;MICFDQNPESRNCWRVIERQFWGSGQIVNFSGVEKRFSSTTTYLRLRKKGTSYTAWFSADGRTWTEAGTREERRTPAFAGVMTLRQSYDRNLNLYSVADFDYLRITQPSPPSPTRTGDPIAKISGTWEFGRVISKQDRQVICHLTLTGERVEKIGGYKISGNRHPNESFWGLEGENTIWFKHADGKITSKLTRREDNYWEGEYIEHKDAPVRGKKLDHYIKRVKR
;
A
#
# COMPACT_ATOMS: atom_id res chain seq x y z
N MET A 1 -1.30 -18.78 16.57
CA MET A 1 -2.71 -18.82 17.02
C MET A 1 -3.50 -17.71 16.37
N ILE A 2 -4.78 -17.97 16.08
CA ILE A 2 -5.77 -16.95 15.72
C ILE A 2 -6.90 -17.01 16.74
N CYS A 3 -7.33 -15.89 17.30
CA CYS A 3 -8.46 -15.82 18.22
C CYS A 3 -9.58 -14.97 17.63
N PHE A 4 -10.82 -15.45 17.77
CA PHE A 4 -12.03 -14.77 17.28
C PHE A 4 -12.75 -13.98 18.37
N ASP A 5 -12.35 -14.18 19.63
CA ASP A 5 -12.86 -13.42 20.78
C ASP A 5 -11.84 -12.41 21.27
N GLN A 6 -12.33 -11.47 22.08
CA GLN A 6 -11.48 -10.50 22.78
C GLN A 6 -10.62 -11.11 23.90
N ASN A 7 -10.86 -12.38 24.27
CA ASN A 7 -10.06 -13.11 25.24
C ASN A 7 -9.13 -14.11 24.51
N PRO A 8 -7.80 -13.90 24.50
CA PRO A 8 -6.85 -14.78 23.83
C PRO A 8 -6.69 -16.16 24.50
N GLU A 9 -7.27 -16.36 25.69
CA GLU A 9 -7.32 -17.64 26.40
C GLU A 9 -8.66 -18.36 26.22
N SER A 10 -9.58 -17.80 25.41
CA SER A 10 -10.89 -18.41 25.19
C SER A 10 -10.78 -19.70 24.37
N ARG A 11 -11.76 -20.59 24.56
CA ARG A 11 -11.88 -21.81 23.74
C ARG A 11 -12.19 -21.54 22.26
N ASN A 12 -12.46 -20.28 21.90
CA ASN A 12 -12.69 -19.87 20.52
C ASN A 12 -11.39 -19.48 19.80
N CYS A 13 -10.23 -19.69 20.42
CA CYS A 13 -8.95 -19.58 19.73
C CYS A 13 -8.64 -20.82 18.90
N TRP A 14 -8.20 -20.59 17.68
CA TRP A 14 -7.80 -21.60 16.72
C TRP A 14 -6.27 -21.74 16.65
N ARG A 15 -5.81 -22.96 16.94
CA ARG A 15 -4.47 -23.48 16.65
C ARG A 15 -4.35 -23.73 15.14
N VAL A 16 -3.88 -22.73 14.42
CA VAL A 16 -3.91 -22.76 12.95
C VAL A 16 -2.79 -23.62 12.37
N ILE A 17 -1.54 -23.25 12.68
CA ILE A 17 -0.34 -24.01 12.34
C ILE A 17 0.59 -24.01 13.55
N GLU A 18 1.22 -25.14 13.81
CA GLU A 18 2.13 -25.32 14.94
C GLU A 18 3.25 -26.30 14.63
N ARG A 19 4.38 -26.08 15.30
CA ARG A 19 5.41 -27.09 15.46
C ARG A 19 5.08 -27.89 16.70
N GLN A 20 4.94 -29.20 16.57
CA GLN A 20 4.63 -30.09 17.66
C GLN A 20 5.77 -31.10 17.85
N PHE A 21 6.10 -31.35 19.11
CA PHE A 21 7.01 -32.39 19.54
C PHE A 21 6.18 -33.53 20.11
N TRP A 22 6.33 -34.72 19.56
CA TRP A 22 5.66 -35.92 20.05
C TRP A 22 6.64 -37.09 20.05
N GLY A 23 6.95 -37.61 21.24
CA GLY A 23 8.03 -38.59 21.41
C GLY A 23 9.37 -38.06 20.86
N SER A 24 10.03 -38.84 19.99
CA SER A 24 11.24 -38.42 19.28
C SER A 24 10.98 -37.65 17.98
N GLY A 25 9.71 -37.47 17.60
CA GLY A 25 9.30 -36.90 16.32
C GLY A 25 9.08 -35.39 16.37
N GLN A 26 9.43 -34.72 15.27
CA GLN A 26 9.10 -33.33 15.00
C GLN A 26 8.11 -33.29 13.82
N ILE A 27 6.99 -32.62 14.02
CA ILE A 27 5.95 -32.45 13.01
C ILE A 27 5.53 -30.99 12.91
N VAL A 28 4.98 -30.66 11.75
CA VAL A 28 4.14 -29.48 11.57
C VAL A 28 2.69 -29.97 11.52
N ASN A 29 1.84 -29.41 12.37
CA ASN A 29 0.41 -29.67 12.37
C ASN A 29 -0.33 -28.44 11.85
N PHE A 30 -1.16 -28.63 10.83
CA PHE A 30 -2.11 -27.63 10.36
C PHE A 30 -3.54 -28.14 10.56
N SER A 31 -4.27 -27.53 11.50
CA SER A 31 -5.67 -27.84 11.75
C SER A 31 -6.01 -29.34 11.90
N GLY A 32 -5.11 -30.12 12.52
CA GLY A 32 -5.24 -31.56 12.72
C GLY A 32 -4.58 -32.43 11.64
N VAL A 33 -4.03 -31.82 10.58
CA VAL A 33 -3.27 -32.52 9.54
C VAL A 33 -1.79 -32.46 9.85
N GLU A 34 -1.19 -33.61 10.13
CA GLU A 34 0.21 -33.72 10.50
C GLU A 34 1.12 -33.95 9.28
N LYS A 35 2.25 -33.27 9.25
CA LYS A 35 3.33 -33.44 8.27
C LYS A 35 4.64 -33.67 9.01
N ARG A 36 5.38 -34.71 8.62
CA ARG A 36 6.72 -34.96 9.17
C ARG A 36 7.66 -33.82 8.81
N PHE A 37 8.38 -33.28 9.80
CA PHE A 37 9.31 -32.18 9.59
C PHE A 37 10.40 -32.18 10.65
N SER A 38 11.62 -32.57 10.27
CA SER A 38 12.73 -32.85 11.21
C SER A 38 13.83 -31.78 11.26
N SER A 39 13.61 -30.61 10.67
CA SER A 39 14.59 -29.52 10.72
C SER A 39 14.67 -28.91 12.13
N THR A 40 15.90 -28.58 12.56
CA THR A 40 16.14 -27.89 13.83
C THR A 40 15.53 -26.49 13.84
N THR A 41 15.59 -25.81 12.69
CA THR A 41 14.94 -24.52 12.43
C THR A 41 13.62 -24.72 11.71
N THR A 42 12.56 -24.07 12.18
CA THR A 42 11.23 -24.16 11.58
C THR A 42 10.67 -22.76 11.34
N TYR A 43 10.47 -22.41 10.08
CA TYR A 43 9.72 -21.23 9.70
C TYR A 43 8.27 -21.61 9.45
N LEU A 44 7.34 -20.89 10.07
CA LEU A 44 5.91 -21.06 9.85
C LEU A 44 5.35 -19.83 9.14
N ARG A 45 4.44 -20.04 8.20
CA ARG A 45 3.74 -18.98 7.47
C ARG A 45 2.26 -19.30 7.39
N LEU A 46 1.45 -18.27 7.61
CA LEU A 46 0.01 -18.33 7.43
C LEU A 46 -0.43 -17.15 6.55
N ARG A 47 -1.22 -17.42 5.51
CA ARG A 47 -1.80 -16.40 4.64
C ARG A 47 -3.31 -16.51 4.68
N LYS A 48 -3.98 -15.40 4.97
CA LYS A 48 -5.42 -15.24 4.77
C LYS A 48 -5.69 -14.60 3.40
N LYS A 49 -6.56 -15.21 2.58
CA LYS A 49 -7.12 -14.62 1.36
C LYS A 49 -8.63 -14.84 1.35
N GLY A 50 -9.40 -13.76 1.48
CA GLY A 50 -10.85 -13.89 1.70
C GLY A 50 -11.12 -14.61 3.02
N THR A 51 -11.86 -15.71 2.96
CA THR A 51 -12.12 -16.63 4.09
C THR A 51 -11.12 -17.80 4.17
N SER A 52 -10.21 -17.89 3.20
CA SER A 52 -9.27 -19.00 3.09
C SER A 52 -7.98 -18.72 3.87
N TYR A 53 -7.59 -19.67 4.70
CA TYR A 53 -6.33 -19.67 5.43
C TYR A 53 -5.47 -20.82 4.93
N THR A 54 -4.38 -20.49 4.24
CA THR A 54 -3.39 -21.47 3.78
C THR A 54 -2.13 -21.34 4.64
N ALA A 55 -1.59 -22.45 5.07
CA ALA A 55 -0.38 -22.49 5.88
C ALA A 55 0.77 -23.22 5.18
N TRP A 56 1.99 -22.77 5.46
CA TRP A 56 3.22 -23.35 4.93
C TRP A 56 4.27 -23.44 6.03
N PHE A 57 5.22 -24.35 5.82
CA PHE A 57 6.41 -24.49 6.64
C PHE A 57 7.66 -24.54 5.77
N SER A 58 8.80 -24.23 6.37
CA SER A 58 10.10 -24.18 5.70
C SER A 58 11.24 -24.42 6.68
N ALA A 59 12.35 -25.00 6.20
CA ALA A 59 13.58 -25.17 6.94
C ALA A 59 14.55 -23.98 6.80
N ASP A 60 14.42 -23.20 5.72
CA ASP A 60 15.37 -22.16 5.29
C ASP A 60 14.73 -20.77 5.13
N GLY A 61 13.40 -20.67 5.28
CA GLY A 61 12.62 -19.45 5.06
C GLY A 61 12.48 -19.03 3.59
N ARG A 62 13.07 -19.80 2.66
CA ARG A 62 13.11 -19.52 1.21
C ARG A 62 12.26 -20.51 0.43
N THR A 63 12.39 -21.79 0.72
CA THR A 63 11.67 -22.90 0.09
C THR A 63 10.51 -23.31 0.99
N TRP A 64 9.27 -23.19 0.51
CA TRP A 64 8.07 -23.38 1.31
C TRP A 64 7.28 -24.60 0.86
N THR A 65 6.91 -25.44 1.82
CA THR A 65 6.01 -26.58 1.63
C THR A 65 4.63 -26.23 2.20
N GLU A 66 3.57 -26.46 1.43
CA GLU A 66 2.21 -26.25 1.91
C GLU A 66 1.81 -27.32 2.94
N ALA A 67 1.31 -26.86 4.09
CA ALA A 67 0.76 -27.73 5.12
C ALA A 67 -0.71 -28.06 4.83
N GLY A 68 -1.46 -27.07 4.34
CA GLY A 68 -2.86 -27.21 3.92
C GLY A 68 -3.59 -25.88 3.88
N THR A 69 -4.86 -25.93 3.49
CA THR A 69 -5.78 -24.80 3.42
C THR A 69 -7.08 -25.11 4.17
N ARG A 70 -7.62 -24.13 4.89
CA ARG A 70 -8.91 -24.22 5.59
C ARG A 70 -9.70 -22.92 5.49
N GLU A 71 -11.01 -23.03 5.32
CA GLU A 71 -11.93 -21.89 5.34
C GLU A 71 -12.34 -21.53 6.77
N GLU A 72 -12.36 -20.23 7.06
CA GLU A 72 -12.86 -19.66 8.31
C GLU A 72 -13.46 -18.28 8.03
N ARG A 73 -14.74 -18.13 8.34
CA ARG A 73 -15.55 -16.94 8.01
C ARG A 73 -15.51 -15.88 9.09
N ARG A 74 -15.16 -16.25 10.32
CA ARG A 74 -15.07 -15.31 11.44
C ARG A 74 -13.89 -14.35 11.24
N THR A 75 -14.09 -13.11 11.66
CA THR A 75 -13.03 -12.10 11.67
C THR A 75 -12.18 -12.31 12.91
N PRO A 76 -10.86 -12.54 12.77
CA PRO A 76 -9.98 -12.70 13.92
C PRO A 76 -9.84 -11.37 14.66
N ALA A 77 -10.00 -11.39 15.98
CA ALA A 77 -9.72 -10.26 16.86
C ALA A 77 -8.21 -10.14 17.13
N PHE A 78 -7.54 -11.29 17.31
CA PHE A 78 -6.10 -11.35 17.58
C PHE A 78 -5.40 -12.45 16.78
N ALA A 79 -4.13 -12.21 16.47
CA ALA A 79 -3.22 -13.20 15.92
C ALA A 79 -1.85 -13.06 16.59
N GLY A 80 -1.23 -14.18 16.93
CA GLY A 80 0.05 -14.18 17.64
C GLY A 80 0.67 -15.56 17.73
N VAL A 81 1.87 -15.61 18.32
CA VAL A 81 2.53 -16.86 18.68
C VAL A 81 2.05 -17.26 20.06
N MET A 82 1.92 -18.56 20.29
CA MET A 82 1.71 -19.10 21.63
C MET A 82 2.50 -20.39 21.80
N THR A 83 2.82 -20.68 23.04
CA THR A 83 3.34 -21.97 23.46
C THR A 83 2.28 -22.66 24.27
N LEU A 84 2.10 -23.95 24.01
CA LEU A 84 1.21 -24.77 24.79
C LEU A 84 1.90 -26.08 25.12
N ARG A 85 1.63 -26.59 26.32
CA ARG A 85 1.97 -27.94 26.69
C ARG A 85 0.68 -28.71 26.88
N GLN A 86 0.53 -29.80 26.16
CA GLN A 86 -0.54 -30.76 26.43
C GLN A 86 0.06 -31.89 27.27
N SER A 87 -0.36 -32.00 28.53
CA SER A 87 0.17 -32.98 29.49
C SER A 87 -0.35 -34.39 29.22
N TYR A 88 0.01 -34.97 28.08
CA TYR A 88 -0.33 -36.36 27.76
C TYR A 88 0.28 -37.36 28.76
N ASP A 89 1.35 -36.97 29.44
CA ASP A 89 2.03 -37.68 30.53
C ASP A 89 1.36 -37.52 31.91
N ARG A 90 0.23 -36.79 32.00
CA ARG A 90 -0.48 -36.42 33.24
C ARG A 90 0.33 -35.59 34.24
N ASN A 91 1.53 -35.12 33.89
CA ASN A 91 2.30 -34.25 34.77
C ASN A 91 1.84 -32.80 34.55
N LEU A 92 1.10 -32.24 35.49
CA LEU A 92 0.56 -30.88 35.40
C LEU A 92 1.56 -29.78 35.82
N ASN A 93 2.68 -30.15 36.44
CA ASN A 93 3.67 -29.22 37.01
C ASN A 93 4.83 -28.89 36.07
N LEU A 94 4.81 -29.41 34.84
CA LEU A 94 5.78 -29.10 33.80
C LEU A 94 5.20 -28.03 32.87
N TYR A 95 6.01 -27.03 32.56
CA TYR A 95 5.71 -25.99 31.58
C TYR A 95 6.58 -26.19 30.33
N SER A 96 6.05 -25.82 29.16
CA SER A 96 6.84 -25.73 27.92
C SER A 96 7.21 -24.28 27.67
N VAL A 97 8.49 -24.04 27.40
CA VAL A 97 8.99 -22.77 26.90
C VAL A 97 9.23 -22.93 25.41
N ALA A 98 8.86 -21.93 24.60
CA ALA A 98 9.28 -21.85 23.21
C ALA A 98 10.04 -20.56 23.02
N ASP A 99 11.14 -20.66 22.27
CA ASP A 99 11.86 -19.52 21.75
C ASP A 99 11.51 -19.30 20.28
N PHE A 100 11.53 -18.03 19.88
CA PHE A 100 11.37 -17.60 18.49
C PHE A 100 12.26 -16.40 18.23
N ASP A 101 12.88 -16.36 17.06
CA ASP A 101 13.74 -15.24 16.68
C ASP A 101 12.92 -13.99 16.33
N TYR A 102 11.83 -14.16 15.57
CA TYR A 102 11.00 -13.05 15.13
C TYR A 102 9.58 -13.48 14.76
N LEU A 103 8.64 -12.53 14.90
CA LEU A 103 7.29 -12.60 14.35
C LEU A 103 7.10 -11.46 13.35
N ARG A 104 6.67 -11.78 12.14
CA ARG A 104 6.32 -10.78 11.12
C ARG A 104 4.86 -10.93 10.73
N ILE A 105 4.06 -9.91 11.04
CA ILE A 105 2.69 -9.78 10.54
C ILE A 105 2.73 -8.79 9.38
N THR A 106 2.40 -9.26 8.19
CA THR A 106 2.27 -8.42 7.00
C THR A 106 0.84 -8.44 6.52
N GLN A 107 0.26 -7.28 6.29
CA GLN A 107 -0.87 -7.14 5.41
C GLN A 107 -0.33 -6.69 4.05
N PRO A 108 -0.84 -7.17 2.90
CA PRO A 108 -0.64 -6.43 1.67
C PRO A 108 -1.06 -5.00 1.95
N SER A 109 -0.25 -4.02 1.52
CA SER A 109 -0.76 -2.65 1.45
C SER A 109 -2.11 -2.74 0.74
N PRO A 110 -3.17 -2.08 1.26
CA PRO A 110 -4.38 -1.92 0.48
C PRO A 110 -3.94 -1.55 -0.95
N PRO A 111 -4.52 -2.14 -2.00
CA PRO A 111 -4.36 -1.51 -3.31
C PRO A 111 -4.66 -0.04 -3.07
N SER A 112 -3.73 0.87 -3.41
CA SER A 112 -4.01 2.31 -3.34
C SER A 112 -5.40 2.49 -3.89
N PRO A 113 -6.34 3.08 -3.14
CA PRO A 113 -7.74 2.97 -3.48
C PRO A 113 -7.88 3.40 -4.93
N THR A 114 -8.26 2.47 -5.82
CA THR A 114 -8.87 2.85 -7.08
C THR A 114 -10.23 3.37 -6.66
N ARG A 115 -10.24 4.58 -6.08
CA ARG A 115 -11.45 5.24 -5.61
C ARG A 115 -12.18 5.56 -6.91
N THR A 116 -13.23 4.81 -7.18
CA THR A 116 -14.26 5.18 -8.14
C THR A 116 -14.85 6.48 -7.61
N GLY A 117 -14.28 7.62 -8.04
CA GLY A 117 -14.47 8.93 -7.43
C GLY A 117 -13.20 9.63 -6.94
N ASP A 118 -11.99 9.10 -7.17
CA ASP A 118 -10.74 9.75 -6.81
C ASP A 118 -10.55 10.97 -7.69
N PRO A 119 -10.60 12.20 -7.16
CA PRO A 119 -10.31 13.37 -7.96
C PRO A 119 -8.91 13.27 -8.57
N ILE A 120 -7.97 12.58 -7.92
CA ILE A 120 -6.63 12.35 -8.44
C ILE A 120 -6.66 11.43 -9.65
N ALA A 121 -7.31 10.27 -9.58
CA ALA A 121 -7.43 9.36 -10.72
C ALA A 121 -8.25 9.97 -11.87
N LYS A 122 -9.29 10.77 -11.57
CA LYS A 122 -10.08 11.50 -12.58
C LYS A 122 -9.23 12.49 -13.37
N ILE A 123 -8.34 13.22 -12.69
CA ILE A 123 -7.49 14.25 -13.28
C ILE A 123 -6.22 13.66 -13.89
N SER A 124 -5.73 12.54 -13.37
CA SER A 124 -4.53 11.86 -13.89
C SER A 124 -4.65 11.54 -15.38
N GLY A 125 -3.53 11.63 -16.08
CA GLY A 125 -3.45 11.44 -17.53
C GLY A 125 -2.58 12.50 -18.21
N THR A 126 -2.61 12.49 -19.54
CA THR A 126 -1.81 13.42 -20.36
C THR A 126 -2.60 14.69 -20.66
N TRP A 127 -1.95 15.83 -20.42
CA TRP A 127 -2.49 17.15 -20.62
C TRP A 127 -1.55 17.97 -21.50
N GLU A 128 -2.15 18.78 -22.37
CA GLU A 128 -1.47 19.92 -22.98
C GLU A 128 -1.28 20.99 -21.91
N PHE A 129 -0.05 21.45 -21.71
CA PHE A 129 0.29 22.56 -20.81
C PHE A 129 0.76 23.74 -21.63
N GLY A 130 0.19 24.91 -21.35
CA GLY A 130 0.44 26.10 -22.16
C GLY A 130 0.24 27.42 -21.42
N ARG A 131 0.43 28.50 -22.16
CA ARG A 131 0.21 29.89 -21.71
C ARG A 131 -0.98 30.49 -22.44
N VAL A 132 -1.75 31.29 -21.71
CA VAL A 132 -2.79 32.15 -22.28
C VAL A 132 -2.11 33.48 -22.65
N ILE A 133 -1.99 33.74 -23.96
CA ILE A 133 -1.41 35.00 -24.48
C ILE A 133 -2.49 36.08 -24.56
N SER A 134 -3.69 35.69 -24.98
CA SER A 134 -4.91 36.51 -24.97
C SER A 134 -6.15 35.62 -24.87
N LYS A 135 -7.36 36.20 -24.82
CA LYS A 135 -8.61 35.41 -24.79
C LYS A 135 -8.76 34.46 -26.00
N GLN A 136 -8.15 34.80 -27.14
CA GLN A 136 -8.23 34.03 -28.38
C GLN A 136 -6.93 33.30 -28.72
N ASP A 137 -5.82 33.64 -28.06
CA ASP A 137 -4.49 33.12 -28.40
C ASP A 137 -3.86 32.37 -27.22
N ARG A 138 -3.45 31.14 -27.50
CA ARG A 138 -2.98 30.15 -26.54
C ARG A 138 -1.75 29.47 -27.12
N GLN A 139 -0.67 29.48 -26.36
CA GLN A 139 0.58 28.84 -26.75
C GLN A 139 0.75 27.52 -26.02
N VAL A 140 0.82 26.41 -26.77
CA VAL A 140 1.23 25.11 -26.23
C VAL A 140 2.72 25.13 -25.92
N ILE A 141 3.11 24.73 -24.71
CA ILE A 141 4.52 24.61 -24.33
C ILE A 141 4.96 23.15 -24.38
N CYS A 142 4.20 22.26 -23.73
CA CYS A 142 4.54 20.85 -23.67
C CYS A 142 3.33 19.98 -23.35
N HIS A 143 3.54 18.66 -23.41
CA HIS A 143 2.60 17.66 -22.93
C HIS A 143 3.14 17.04 -21.65
N LEU A 144 2.41 17.21 -20.55
CA LEU A 144 2.78 16.63 -19.26
C LEU A 144 1.80 15.52 -18.88
N THR A 145 2.28 14.58 -18.06
CA THR A 145 1.44 13.52 -17.50
C THR A 145 1.31 13.73 -16.00
N LEU A 146 0.09 14.03 -15.57
CA LEU A 146 -0.28 14.08 -14.15
C LEU A 146 -0.44 12.65 -13.67
N THR A 147 0.45 12.20 -12.78
CA THR A 147 0.44 10.82 -12.24
C THR A 147 -0.27 10.76 -10.89
N GLY A 148 -0.71 9.56 -10.49
CA GLY A 148 -1.16 9.28 -9.13
C GLY A 148 -0.02 8.88 -8.16
N GLU A 149 1.25 9.04 -8.54
CA GLU A 149 2.39 8.65 -7.70
C GLU A 149 2.64 9.69 -6.60
N ARG A 150 2.25 9.36 -5.37
CA ARG A 150 2.34 10.25 -4.18
C ARG A 150 3.79 10.50 -3.77
N VAL A 151 4.09 11.74 -3.39
CA VAL A 151 5.38 12.20 -2.85
C VAL A 151 5.14 12.86 -1.50
N GLU A 152 5.32 12.11 -0.41
CA GLU A 152 4.99 12.55 0.95
C GLU A 152 5.66 13.87 1.34
N LYS A 153 6.96 14.02 1.06
CA LYS A 153 7.73 15.24 1.38
C LYS A 153 7.23 16.52 0.70
N ILE A 154 6.50 16.40 -0.41
CA ILE A 154 5.96 17.55 -1.17
C ILE A 154 4.48 17.80 -0.83
N GLY A 155 3.78 16.77 -0.32
CA GLY A 155 2.34 16.78 -0.11
C GLY A 155 1.52 16.67 -1.41
N GLY A 156 2.08 16.11 -2.48
CA GLY A 156 1.39 15.96 -3.78
C GLY A 156 1.87 14.77 -4.59
N TYR A 157 1.82 14.88 -5.91
CA TYR A 157 2.02 13.78 -6.86
C TYR A 157 3.03 14.14 -7.94
N LYS A 158 3.74 13.15 -8.50
CA LYS A 158 4.72 13.38 -9.57
C LYS A 158 4.08 13.78 -10.89
N ILE A 159 4.81 14.61 -11.63
CA ILE A 159 4.59 14.85 -13.06
C ILE A 159 5.62 14.01 -13.85
N SER A 160 5.16 13.32 -14.89
CA SER A 160 6.00 12.56 -15.83
C SER A 160 5.77 13.02 -17.28
N GLY A 161 6.50 12.45 -18.24
CA GLY A 161 6.44 12.85 -19.66
C GLY A 161 7.41 13.99 -20.02
N ASN A 162 7.05 14.81 -21.02
CA ASN A 162 7.82 16.01 -21.37
C ASN A 162 7.62 17.04 -20.25
N ARG A 163 8.48 16.96 -19.23
CA ARG A 163 8.47 17.82 -18.07
C ARG A 163 8.67 19.27 -18.51
N HIS A 164 7.71 20.13 -18.19
CA HIS A 164 7.99 21.56 -18.16
C HIS A 164 9.05 21.79 -17.07
N PRO A 165 10.19 22.47 -17.33
CA PRO A 165 11.30 22.54 -16.38
C PRO A 165 10.88 23.03 -14.99
N ASN A 166 9.89 23.91 -14.94
CA ASN A 166 9.43 24.52 -13.70
C ASN A 166 8.31 23.71 -13.00
N GLU A 167 7.86 22.59 -13.58
CA GLU A 167 6.76 21.77 -13.06
C GLU A 167 7.17 20.32 -12.84
N SER A 168 7.40 19.98 -11.56
CA SER A 168 7.81 18.64 -11.14
C SER A 168 6.73 17.88 -10.37
N PHE A 169 5.85 18.62 -9.69
CA PHE A 169 4.79 18.04 -8.87
C PHE A 169 3.47 18.78 -9.07
N TRP A 170 2.39 18.08 -8.83
CA TRP A 170 1.05 18.65 -8.83
C TRP A 170 0.26 18.17 -7.61
N GLY A 171 -0.84 18.86 -7.32
CA GLY A 171 -1.81 18.39 -6.35
C GLY A 171 -3.08 19.20 -6.40
N LEU A 172 -4.00 18.87 -5.50
CA LEU A 172 -5.28 19.55 -5.39
C LEU A 172 -5.35 20.39 -4.12
N GLU A 173 -6.06 21.50 -4.25
CA GLU A 173 -6.55 22.33 -3.17
C GLU A 173 -8.09 22.35 -3.32
N GLY A 174 -8.77 21.53 -2.51
CA GLY A 174 -10.21 21.25 -2.72
C GLY A 174 -10.48 20.48 -4.01
N GLU A 175 -11.66 20.69 -4.62
CA GLU A 175 -12.10 19.98 -5.83
C GLU A 175 -11.83 20.73 -7.14
N ASN A 176 -11.63 22.05 -7.06
CA ASN A 176 -11.62 22.94 -8.22
C ASN A 176 -10.33 23.74 -8.38
N THR A 177 -9.30 23.46 -7.59
CA THR A 177 -7.98 24.09 -7.76
C THR A 177 -6.88 23.04 -7.84
N ILE A 178 -6.08 23.10 -8.91
CA ILE A 178 -4.83 22.36 -9.06
C ILE A 178 -3.69 23.32 -8.77
N TRP A 179 -2.75 22.89 -7.93
CA TRP A 179 -1.47 23.56 -7.79
C TRP A 179 -0.37 22.75 -8.48
N PHE A 180 0.67 23.48 -8.82
CA PHE A 180 1.83 23.06 -9.57
C PHE A 180 3.07 23.52 -8.79
N LYS A 181 4.07 22.65 -8.64
CA LYS A 181 5.28 22.92 -7.87
C LYS A 181 6.54 22.55 -8.65
N HIS A 182 7.56 23.37 -8.46
CA HIS A 182 8.91 23.09 -8.90
C HIS A 182 9.56 21.96 -8.06
N ALA A 183 10.70 21.45 -8.51
CA ALA A 183 11.49 20.42 -7.83
C ALA A 183 11.90 20.81 -6.41
N ASP A 184 12.04 22.11 -6.13
CA ASP A 184 12.35 22.65 -4.80
C ASP A 184 11.12 22.76 -3.86
N GLY A 185 9.94 22.35 -4.32
CA GLY A 185 8.71 22.30 -3.54
C GLY A 185 7.94 23.61 -3.44
N LYS A 186 8.41 24.69 -4.09
CA LYS A 186 7.68 25.96 -4.17
C LYS A 186 6.59 25.88 -5.24
N ILE A 187 5.44 26.49 -4.94
CA ILE A 187 4.32 26.58 -5.89
C ILE A 187 4.71 27.52 -7.03
N THR A 188 4.46 27.09 -8.26
CA THR A 188 4.76 27.79 -9.51
C THR A 188 3.49 28.16 -10.27
N SER A 189 2.37 27.47 -10.07
CA SER A 189 1.08 27.85 -10.65
C SER A 189 -0.08 27.35 -9.78
N LYS A 190 -1.20 28.07 -9.83
CA LYS A 190 -2.49 27.63 -9.30
C LYS A 190 -3.56 27.81 -10.37
N LEU A 191 -4.17 26.72 -10.80
CA LEU A 191 -5.18 26.70 -11.85
C LEU A 191 -6.55 26.37 -11.26
N THR A 192 -7.57 27.09 -11.70
CA THR A 192 -8.96 26.83 -11.32
C THR A 192 -9.68 26.11 -12.44
N ARG A 193 -10.52 25.15 -12.08
CA ARG A 193 -11.33 24.40 -13.05
C ARG A 193 -12.28 25.34 -13.77
N ARG A 194 -12.26 25.29 -15.10
CA ARG A 194 -13.22 26.02 -15.94
C ARG A 194 -14.22 25.06 -16.56
N GLU A 195 -13.74 23.89 -16.98
CA GLU A 195 -14.55 22.80 -17.53
C GLU A 195 -13.95 21.45 -17.09
N ASP A 196 -14.62 20.34 -17.42
CA ASP A 196 -14.14 19.01 -17.06
C ASP A 196 -12.73 18.70 -17.60
N ASN A 197 -12.41 19.23 -18.78
CA ASN A 197 -11.19 18.99 -19.52
C ASN A 197 -10.31 20.24 -19.65
N TYR A 198 -10.57 21.28 -18.85
CA TYR A 198 -9.90 22.56 -18.99
C TYR A 198 -9.73 23.31 -17.65
N TRP A 199 -8.49 23.71 -17.37
CA TRP A 199 -8.10 24.46 -16.17
C TRP A 199 -7.22 25.63 -16.55
N GLU A 200 -7.39 26.76 -15.88
CA GLU A 200 -6.67 28.00 -16.17
C GLU A 200 -6.43 28.79 -14.88
N GLY A 201 -5.29 29.46 -14.77
CA GLY A 201 -5.05 30.35 -13.65
C GLY A 201 -3.64 30.92 -13.61
N GLU A 202 -3.35 31.57 -12.49
CA GLU A 202 -2.18 32.42 -12.35
C GLU A 202 -0.88 31.60 -12.35
N TYR A 203 0.06 32.06 -13.17
CA TYR A 203 1.46 31.73 -13.02
C TYR A 203 2.06 32.51 -11.83
N ILE A 204 2.61 31.78 -10.86
CA ILE A 204 3.26 32.34 -9.68
C ILE A 204 4.77 32.36 -9.96
N GLU A 205 5.33 33.56 -10.00
CA GLU A 205 6.74 33.78 -10.33
C GLU A 205 7.66 32.99 -9.39
N HIS A 206 8.61 32.28 -10.00
CA HIS A 206 9.62 31.49 -9.32
C HIS A 206 10.99 31.91 -9.82
N LYS A 207 12.04 31.75 -9.01
CA LYS A 207 13.40 32.23 -9.32
C LYS A 207 13.97 31.75 -10.66
N ASP A 208 13.47 30.62 -11.18
CA ASP A 208 13.86 30.02 -12.46
C ASP A 208 12.90 30.41 -13.61
N ALA A 209 12.06 31.43 -13.40
CA ALA A 209 11.17 31.99 -14.40
C ALA A 209 11.93 32.88 -15.40
N PRO A 210 11.62 32.81 -16.70
CA PRO A 210 12.05 33.86 -17.61
C PRO A 210 11.36 35.18 -17.22
N VAL A 211 12.15 36.15 -16.74
CA VAL A 211 11.70 37.51 -16.43
C VAL A 211 11.19 38.17 -17.73
N ARG A 212 9.90 38.06 -17.99
CA ARG A 212 9.21 38.79 -19.06
C ARG A 212 8.00 39.46 -18.46
N GLY A 213 7.94 40.79 -18.58
CA GLY A 213 7.07 41.71 -17.83
C GLY A 213 5.55 41.61 -18.01
N LYS A 214 5.00 40.43 -18.30
CA LYS A 214 3.57 40.12 -18.16
C LYS A 214 3.43 38.76 -17.50
N LYS A 215 2.74 38.70 -16.35
CA LYS A 215 2.22 37.45 -15.81
C LYS A 215 1.28 36.86 -16.85
N LEU A 216 1.66 35.74 -17.44
CA LEU A 216 0.81 35.00 -18.36
C LEU A 216 0.15 33.88 -17.57
N ASP A 217 -1.17 33.75 -17.70
CA ASP A 217 -1.88 32.64 -17.08
C ASP A 217 -1.44 31.32 -17.73
N HIS A 218 -1.34 30.28 -16.91
CA HIS A 218 -1.11 28.93 -17.39
C HIS A 218 -2.44 28.22 -17.58
N TYR A 219 -2.45 27.26 -18.49
CA TYR A 219 -3.58 26.36 -18.66
C TYR A 219 -3.14 24.92 -18.81
N ILE A 220 -4.04 24.01 -18.45
CA ILE A 220 -4.00 22.63 -18.91
C ILE A 220 -5.29 22.25 -19.64
N LYS A 221 -5.14 21.53 -20.75
CA LYS A 221 -6.25 21.01 -21.55
C LYS A 221 -6.05 19.52 -21.82
N ARG A 222 -7.11 18.72 -21.64
CA ARG A 222 -7.00 17.27 -21.86
C ARG A 222 -6.73 17.00 -23.34
N VAL A 223 -5.70 16.21 -23.63
CA VAL A 223 -5.42 15.75 -25.00
C VAL A 223 -6.56 14.81 -25.41
N LYS A 224 -7.31 15.17 -26.46
CA LYS A 224 -8.30 14.26 -27.04
C LYS A 224 -7.55 13.06 -27.63
N ARG A 225 -7.95 11.85 -27.25
CA ARG A 225 -7.50 10.63 -27.93
C ARG A 225 -8.03 10.61 -29.35
#